data_AF-A0A7S2TMW2-F1
#
_entry.id   AF-A0A7S2TMW2-F1
#
_cell.length_a   1.000
_cell.length_b   1.000
_cell.length_c   1.000
_cell.angle_alpha   90.00
_cell.angle_beta   90.00
_cell.angle_gamma   90.00
#
_symmetry.space_group_name_H-M   'P 1'
#
loop_
_entity.id
_entity.type
_entity.pdbx_description
1 polymer ?
#
loop_
_entity_poly.entity_id
_entity_poly.type
_entity_poly.pdbx_seq_one_letter_code
_entity_poly.pdbx_strand_id
1 'polypeptide(L)'
;SENKKASMELETNASRISELERAKKKNCDEFEEFKAEAENEISRHVSRISELEREKKKYSSTIAALQEENKKILKQLEEKRNVIARSIETKAGSMVPPPSRRGPKKVILFTGFKEGDELKAIKEAVESLGGEFRHGTFSNDVTHCIAKGRTAKMLKALLAGLWVMKEEWITKSKSEGKFLSEAQHGRRVGRRPFERMAFYLTPAFGKEAHGRNPQLVKLCKSFVKIGGGNTIDSPSGATHVFVAKGEGAGFHCKTLDWESFLEMIENLGTDNKKRNVETCSTPNPKRARQGAV
;
A
#
# COMPACT_ATOMS: atom_id res chain seq x y z
N SER A 1 -58.04 -57.42 42.47
CA SER A 1 -57.37 -57.10 41.19
C SER A 1 -56.43 -55.91 41.34
N GLU A 2 -56.79 -54.90 42.12
CA GLU A 2 -56.01 -53.67 42.33
C GLU A 2 -54.60 -53.90 42.91
N ASN A 3 -54.44 -54.78 43.91
CA ASN A 3 -53.11 -55.08 44.47
C ASN A 3 -52.12 -55.66 43.45
N LYS A 4 -52.59 -56.45 42.47
CA LYS A 4 -51.73 -56.98 41.39
C LYS A 4 -51.29 -55.88 40.43
N LYS A 5 -52.17 -54.94 40.13
CA LYS A 5 -51.86 -53.78 39.27
C LYS A 5 -50.82 -52.87 39.94
N ALA A 6 -51.01 -52.57 41.23
CA ALA A 6 -50.05 -51.78 42.00
C ALA A 6 -48.67 -52.45 42.09
N SER A 7 -48.61 -53.77 42.30
CA SER A 7 -47.35 -54.52 42.31
C SER A 7 -46.61 -54.45 40.97
N MET A 8 -47.33 -54.60 39.85
CA MET A 8 -46.75 -54.54 38.51
C MET A 8 -46.26 -53.12 38.15
N GLU A 9 -46.97 -52.08 38.59
CA GLU A 9 -46.54 -50.68 38.44
C GLU A 9 -45.27 -50.38 39.27
N LEU A 10 -45.18 -50.92 40.49
CA LEU A 10 -43.97 -50.80 41.33
C LEU A 10 -42.76 -51.48 40.69
N GLU A 11 -42.92 -52.68 40.14
CA GLU A 11 -41.85 -53.40 39.44
C GLU A 11 -41.40 -52.66 38.17
N THR A 12 -42.35 -52.10 37.41
CA THR A 12 -42.06 -51.27 36.23
C THR A 12 -41.28 -50.02 36.59
N ASN A 13 -41.67 -49.33 37.67
CA ASN A 13 -40.98 -48.13 38.14
C ASN A 13 -39.58 -48.44 38.67
N ALA A 14 -39.40 -49.57 39.38
CA ALA A 14 -38.10 -50.02 39.84
C ALA A 14 -37.14 -50.30 38.66
N SER A 15 -37.64 -50.95 37.59
CA SER A 15 -36.85 -51.17 36.37
C SER A 15 -36.43 -49.84 35.72
N ARG A 16 -37.36 -48.88 35.59
CA ARG A 16 -37.06 -47.55 35.03
C ARG A 16 -36.04 -46.77 35.85
N ILE A 17 -36.11 -46.86 37.19
CA ILE A 17 -35.11 -46.24 38.07
C ILE A 17 -33.74 -46.89 37.84
N SER A 18 -33.67 -48.22 37.76
CA SER A 18 -32.42 -48.94 37.49
C SER A 18 -31.81 -48.55 36.14
N GLU A 19 -32.62 -48.41 35.10
CA GLU A 19 -32.19 -47.94 33.78
C GLU A 19 -31.67 -46.50 33.80
N LEU A 20 -32.37 -45.60 34.50
CA LEU A 20 -31.94 -44.21 34.67
C LEU A 20 -30.63 -44.10 35.44
N GLU A 21 -30.43 -44.91 36.48
CA GLU A 21 -29.18 -44.96 37.24
C GLU A 21 -28.02 -45.47 36.39
N ARG A 22 -28.24 -46.51 35.57
CA ARG A 22 -27.23 -46.99 34.60
C ARG A 22 -26.90 -45.93 33.55
N ALA A 23 -27.91 -45.25 33.01
CA ALA A 23 -27.71 -44.17 32.04
C ALA A 23 -26.95 -42.98 32.66
N LYS A 24 -27.30 -42.58 33.89
CA LYS A 24 -26.60 -41.53 34.63
C LYS A 24 -25.14 -41.90 34.88
N LYS A 25 -24.87 -43.14 35.28
CA LYS A 25 -23.50 -43.64 35.47
C LYS A 25 -22.71 -43.61 34.16
N LYS A 26 -23.29 -44.14 33.07
CA LYS A 26 -22.67 -44.12 31.75
C LYS A 26 -22.32 -42.70 31.28
N ASN A 27 -23.25 -41.75 31.41
CA ASN A 27 -23.00 -40.35 31.07
C ASN A 27 -21.92 -39.71 31.96
N CYS A 28 -21.82 -40.11 33.23
CA CYS A 28 -20.77 -39.66 34.14
C CYS A 28 -19.39 -40.18 33.70
N ASP A 29 -19.30 -41.46 33.33
CA ASP A 29 -18.07 -42.08 32.85
C ASP A 29 -17.62 -41.45 31.51
N GLU A 30 -18.55 -41.25 30.56
CA GLU A 30 -18.28 -40.56 29.28
C GLU A 30 -17.83 -39.10 29.48
N PHE A 31 -18.39 -38.41 30.47
CA PHE A 31 -17.99 -37.03 30.80
C PHE A 31 -16.58 -36.95 31.38
N GLU A 32 -16.21 -37.87 32.27
CA GLU A 32 -14.86 -37.93 32.83
C GLU A 32 -13.81 -38.32 31.78
N GLU A 33 -14.14 -39.21 30.83
CA GLU A 33 -13.28 -39.53 29.69
C GLU A 33 -13.03 -38.30 28.80
N PHE A 34 -14.10 -37.59 28.43
CA PHE A 34 -13.98 -36.35 27.64
C PHE A 34 -13.17 -35.27 28.36
N LYS A 35 -13.37 -35.13 29.67
CA LYS A 35 -12.60 -34.18 30.49
C LYS A 35 -11.12 -34.53 30.51
N ALA A 36 -10.76 -35.80 30.68
CA ALA A 36 -9.37 -36.25 30.65
C ALA A 36 -8.72 -36.05 29.27
N GLU A 37 -9.46 -36.26 28.17
CA GLU A 37 -8.97 -35.96 26.81
C GLU A 37 -8.71 -34.46 26.62
N ALA A 38 -9.64 -33.60 27.06
CA ALA A 38 -9.50 -32.16 26.99
C ALA A 38 -8.30 -31.65 27.82
N GLU A 39 -8.10 -32.17 29.02
CA GLU A 39 -6.94 -31.83 29.87
C GLU A 39 -5.61 -32.22 29.21
N ASN A 40 -5.56 -33.40 28.56
CA ASN A 40 -4.39 -33.84 27.81
C ASN A 40 -4.10 -32.92 26.60
N GLU A 41 -5.13 -32.51 25.85
CA GLU A 41 -4.96 -31.62 24.71
C GLU A 41 -4.50 -30.21 25.14
N ILE A 42 -5.07 -29.68 26.23
CA ILE A 42 -4.61 -28.43 26.84
C ILE A 42 -3.14 -28.53 27.24
N SER A 43 -2.72 -29.64 27.85
CA SER A 43 -1.32 -29.89 28.23
C SER A 43 -0.37 -29.88 27.02
N ARG A 44 -0.78 -30.48 25.88
CA ARG A 44 -0.02 -30.43 24.63
C ARG A 44 0.11 -29.00 24.09
N HIS A 45 -0.98 -28.24 24.08
CA HIS A 45 -0.95 -26.85 23.63
C HIS A 45 -0.06 -25.96 24.51
N VAL A 46 -0.13 -26.11 25.83
CA VAL A 46 0.73 -25.38 26.78
C VAL A 46 2.22 -25.70 26.54
N SER A 47 2.54 -26.96 26.28
CA SER A 47 3.90 -27.39 25.94
C SER A 47 4.38 -26.75 24.62
N ARG A 48 3.51 -26.72 23.60
CA ARG A 48 3.81 -26.10 22.30
C ARG A 48 4.00 -24.59 22.39
N ILE A 49 3.18 -23.90 23.19
CA ILE A 49 3.32 -22.46 23.45
C ILE A 49 4.69 -22.18 24.09
N SER A 50 5.07 -22.96 25.10
CA SER A 50 6.35 -22.81 25.80
C SER A 50 7.56 -22.99 24.86
N GLU A 51 7.47 -23.91 23.89
CA GLU A 51 8.50 -24.11 22.87
C GLU A 51 8.60 -22.90 21.92
N LEU A 52 7.47 -22.42 21.40
CA LEU A 52 7.41 -21.25 20.54
C LEU A 52 7.96 -19.98 21.21
N GLU A 53 7.75 -19.83 22.52
CA GLU A 53 8.32 -18.72 23.29
C GLU A 53 9.85 -18.78 23.37
N ARG A 54 10.43 -19.98 23.51
CA ARG A 54 11.89 -20.18 23.47
C ARG A 54 12.45 -19.84 22.09
N GLU A 55 11.79 -20.28 21.02
CA GLU A 55 12.18 -19.93 19.64
C GLU A 55 12.10 -18.42 19.40
N LYS A 56 10.99 -17.78 19.82
CA LYS A 56 10.82 -16.34 19.73
C LYS A 56 11.95 -15.59 20.45
N LYS A 57 12.35 -16.04 21.64
CA LYS A 57 13.47 -15.46 22.40
C LYS A 57 14.80 -15.62 21.64
N LYS A 58 15.05 -16.78 21.03
CA LYS A 58 16.23 -17.03 20.21
C LYS A 58 16.29 -16.07 19.02
N TYR A 59 15.21 -15.96 18.24
CA TYR A 59 15.16 -15.04 17.09
C TYR A 59 15.28 -13.58 17.50
N SER A 60 14.65 -13.17 18.61
CA SER A 60 14.79 -11.82 19.15
C SER A 60 16.25 -11.47 19.48
N SER A 61 17.01 -12.42 20.04
CA SER A 61 18.44 -12.23 20.31
C SER A 61 19.26 -12.11 19.03
N THR A 62 18.97 -12.90 17.99
CA THR A 62 19.64 -12.81 16.69
C THR A 62 19.36 -11.47 16.01
N ILE A 63 18.11 -10.99 16.04
CA ILE A 63 17.74 -9.69 15.47
C ILE A 63 18.50 -8.56 16.17
N ALA A 64 18.60 -8.58 17.50
CA ALA A 64 19.35 -7.58 18.25
C ALA A 64 20.85 -7.58 17.89
N ALA A 65 21.46 -8.75 17.72
CA ALA A 65 22.85 -8.87 17.30
C ALA A 65 23.09 -8.28 15.90
N LEU A 66 22.21 -8.57 14.92
CA LEU A 66 22.29 -8.03 13.57
C LEU A 66 22.08 -6.50 13.53
N GLN A 67 21.22 -5.97 14.40
CA GLN A 67 21.03 -4.52 14.53
C GLN A 67 22.30 -3.82 15.01
N GLU A 68 23.01 -4.40 15.98
CA GLU A 68 24.28 -3.86 16.46
C GLU A 68 25.40 -3.97 15.42
N GLU A 69 25.43 -5.04 14.63
CA GLU A 69 26.36 -5.18 13.50
C GLU A 69 26.10 -4.12 12.41
N ASN A 70 24.83 -3.91 12.02
CA ASN A 70 24.45 -2.87 11.06
C ASN A 70 24.86 -1.47 11.54
N LYS A 71 24.75 -1.19 12.84
CA LYS A 71 25.19 0.08 13.44
C LYS A 71 26.71 0.27 13.31
N LYS A 72 27.50 -0.80 13.49
CA LYS A 72 28.95 -0.77 13.29
C LYS A 72 29.31 -0.49 11.82
N ILE A 73 28.62 -1.15 10.88
CA ILE A 73 28.83 -0.93 9.44
C ILE A 73 28.53 0.52 9.04
N LEU A 74 27.43 1.09 9.53
CA LEU A 74 27.08 2.49 9.24
C LEU A 74 28.15 3.47 9.74
N LYS A 75 28.69 3.25 10.96
CA LYS A 75 29.78 4.07 11.49
C LYS A 75 31.03 4.01 10.60
N GLN A 76 31.41 2.81 10.15
CA GLN A 76 32.55 2.64 9.24
C GLN A 76 32.34 3.34 7.87
N LEU A 77 31.11 3.31 7.35
CA LEU A 77 30.78 4.00 6.09
C LEU A 77 30.87 5.53 6.24
N GLU A 78 30.45 6.06 7.38
CA GLU A 78 30.55 7.49 7.68
C GLU A 78 32.01 7.95 7.83
N GLU A 79 32.85 7.16 8.50
CA GLU A 79 34.30 7.40 8.58
C GLU A 79 34.94 7.40 7.18
N LYS A 80 34.63 6.41 6.34
CA LYS A 80 35.10 6.36 4.93
C LYS A 80 34.63 7.56 4.12
N ARG A 81 33.37 7.97 4.27
CA ARG A 81 32.81 9.15 3.60
C ARG A 81 33.58 10.43 3.98
N ASN A 82 33.90 10.59 5.25
CA ASN A 82 34.66 11.76 5.75
C ASN A 82 36.12 11.78 5.27
N VAL A 83 36.73 10.62 5.00
CA VAL A 83 38.06 10.54 4.36
C VAL A 83 37.98 10.97 2.89
N ILE A 84 36.98 10.50 2.16
CA ILE A 84 36.78 10.86 0.75
C ILE A 84 36.50 12.36 0.60
N ALA A 85 35.63 12.94 1.44
CA ALA A 85 35.32 14.37 1.41
C ALA A 85 36.57 15.25 1.55
N ARG A 86 37.45 14.93 2.51
CA ARG A 86 38.73 15.64 2.72
C ARG A 86 39.68 15.50 1.53
N SER A 87 39.68 14.36 0.85
CA SER A 87 40.49 14.13 -0.36
C SER A 87 40.02 14.94 -1.56
N ILE A 88 38.71 15.20 -1.65
CA ILE A 88 38.13 16.02 -2.73
C ILE A 88 38.45 17.51 -2.49
N GLU A 89 38.33 18.01 -1.26
CA GLU A 89 38.63 19.42 -0.92
C GLU A 89 40.08 19.78 -1.22
N THR A 90 41.03 18.87 -0.94
CA THR A 90 42.46 19.08 -1.23
C THR A 90 42.80 19.08 -2.73
N LYS A 91 42.01 18.40 -3.57
CA LYS A 91 42.19 18.41 -5.04
C LYS A 91 41.44 19.54 -5.75
N ALA A 92 40.43 20.13 -5.13
CA ALA A 92 39.60 21.17 -5.74
C ALA A 92 40.30 22.54 -5.87
N GLY A 93 41.47 22.75 -5.25
CA GLY A 93 42.23 24.00 -5.31
C GLY A 93 42.85 24.34 -6.68
N SER A 94 42.77 23.46 -7.68
CA SER A 94 43.36 23.67 -9.01
C SER A 94 42.47 23.17 -10.15
N MET A 95 41.18 23.49 -10.14
CA MET A 95 40.31 23.25 -11.29
C MET A 95 39.67 24.55 -11.78
N VAL A 96 40.08 24.92 -13.00
CA VAL A 96 39.45 25.92 -13.86
C VAL A 96 37.93 25.67 -13.90
N PRO A 97 37.09 26.72 -13.84
CA PRO A 97 35.63 26.57 -13.85
C PRO A 97 35.19 25.82 -15.11
N PRO A 98 34.39 24.74 -14.99
CA PRO A 98 33.96 23.98 -16.15
C PRO A 98 33.02 24.82 -17.04
N PRO A 99 33.12 24.63 -18.37
CA PRO A 99 32.38 25.44 -19.34
C PRO A 99 30.86 25.30 -19.20
N SER A 100 30.24 26.44 -18.90
CA SER A 100 28.90 26.92 -19.29
C SER A 100 27.69 25.97 -19.19
N ARG A 101 26.82 26.28 -18.20
CA ARG A 101 25.34 26.35 -18.30
C ARG A 101 24.61 25.28 -19.13
N ARG A 102 25.01 24.01 -19.10
CA ARG A 102 24.07 22.95 -19.49
C ARG A 102 22.99 22.89 -18.41
N GLY A 103 21.74 23.06 -18.81
CA GLY A 103 20.61 22.89 -17.90
C GLY A 103 20.64 21.52 -17.20
N PRO A 104 19.85 21.32 -16.15
CA PRO A 104 19.82 20.05 -15.43
C PRO A 104 19.60 18.87 -16.39
N LYS A 105 20.42 17.84 -16.24
CA LYS A 105 20.40 16.65 -17.10
C LYS A 105 19.02 16.01 -17.10
N LYS A 106 18.51 15.69 -18.30
CA LYS A 106 17.20 15.04 -18.47
C LYS A 106 17.37 13.54 -18.28
N VAL A 107 16.80 13.01 -17.21
CA VAL A 107 16.74 11.56 -16.94
C VAL A 107 15.31 11.07 -17.20
N ILE A 108 15.18 10.11 -18.12
CA ILE A 108 13.91 9.67 -18.71
C ILE A 108 13.54 8.24 -18.28
N LEU A 109 12.28 8.02 -17.95
CA LEU A 109 11.69 6.69 -17.73
C LEU A 109 10.68 6.36 -18.82
N PHE A 110 10.80 5.19 -19.44
CA PHE A 110 9.86 4.70 -20.45
C PHE A 110 8.80 3.77 -19.85
N THR A 111 7.55 3.88 -20.31
CA THR A 111 6.47 2.96 -19.91
C THR A 111 5.43 2.73 -21.01
N GLY A 112 4.89 1.52 -21.10
CA GLY A 112 3.90 1.15 -22.13
C GLY A 112 4.50 0.75 -23.48
N PHE A 113 5.82 0.78 -23.60
CA PHE A 113 6.54 0.32 -24.79
C PHE A 113 6.80 -1.19 -24.71
N LYS A 114 6.67 -1.86 -25.85
CA LYS A 114 7.19 -3.23 -26.03
C LYS A 114 8.69 -3.13 -26.32
N GLU A 115 9.46 -4.14 -25.92
CA GLU A 115 10.86 -4.24 -26.33
C GLU A 115 10.91 -4.48 -27.85
N GLY A 116 11.75 -3.72 -28.55
CA GLY A 116 11.86 -3.74 -30.01
C GLY A 116 12.50 -2.47 -30.56
N ASP A 117 12.50 -2.35 -31.89
CA ASP A 117 13.19 -1.30 -32.62
C ASP A 117 12.67 0.10 -32.30
N GLU A 118 11.36 0.25 -32.07
CA GLU A 118 10.74 1.51 -31.67
C GLU A 118 11.36 2.05 -30.36
N LEU A 119 11.36 1.25 -29.30
CA LEU A 119 11.91 1.66 -28.01
C LEU A 119 13.43 1.89 -28.09
N LYS A 120 14.13 1.09 -28.89
CA LYS A 120 15.57 1.25 -29.13
C LYS A 120 15.87 2.59 -29.82
N ALA A 121 15.15 2.91 -30.89
CA ALA A 121 15.33 4.18 -31.62
C ALA A 121 15.05 5.41 -30.75
N ILE A 122 14.05 5.33 -29.87
CA ILE A 122 13.73 6.42 -28.92
C ILE A 122 14.83 6.56 -27.85
N LYS A 123 15.39 5.45 -27.33
CA LYS A 123 16.51 5.48 -26.39
C LYS A 123 17.76 6.12 -27.01
N GLU A 124 18.11 5.72 -28.23
CA GLU A 124 19.22 6.30 -28.99
C GLU A 124 19.00 7.81 -29.25
N ALA A 125 17.76 8.22 -29.52
CA ALA A 125 17.41 9.63 -29.66
C ALA A 125 17.66 10.41 -28.36
N VAL A 126 17.24 9.87 -27.20
CA VAL A 126 17.49 10.49 -25.89
C VAL A 126 18.98 10.67 -25.63
N GLU A 127 19.80 9.66 -25.92
CA GLU A 127 21.25 9.73 -25.74
C GLU A 127 21.89 10.76 -26.67
N SER A 128 21.49 10.82 -27.95
CA SER A 128 21.98 11.82 -28.91
C SER A 128 21.67 13.26 -28.51
N LEU A 129 20.60 13.47 -27.74
CA LEU A 129 20.19 14.78 -27.19
C LEU A 129 20.90 15.10 -25.85
N GLY A 130 21.80 14.23 -25.40
CA GLY A 130 22.54 14.36 -24.13
C GLY A 130 21.71 14.01 -22.89
N GLY A 131 20.58 13.33 -23.08
CA GLY A 131 19.78 12.79 -21.99
C GLY A 131 20.30 11.45 -21.46
N GLU A 132 19.74 11.00 -20.36
CA GLU A 132 19.90 9.65 -19.82
C GLU A 132 18.53 8.98 -19.73
N PHE A 133 18.50 7.66 -19.67
CA PHE A 133 17.30 6.92 -19.30
C PHE A 133 17.59 5.87 -18.24
N ARG A 134 16.53 5.48 -17.51
CA ARG A 134 16.58 4.45 -16.47
C ARG A 134 15.77 3.24 -16.91
N HIS A 135 16.36 2.08 -16.71
CA HIS A 135 15.68 0.81 -16.91
C HIS A 135 14.87 0.46 -15.66
N GLY A 136 13.66 -0.05 -15.86
CA GLY A 136 12.91 -0.70 -14.78
C GLY A 136 12.20 0.28 -13.83
N THR A 137 12.70 0.41 -12.61
CA THR A 137 12.01 1.01 -11.46
C THR A 137 12.15 2.53 -11.41
N PHE A 138 11.28 3.16 -10.62
CA PHE A 138 11.22 4.60 -10.45
C PHE A 138 12.35 5.05 -9.50
N SER A 139 13.31 5.83 -9.99
CA SER A 139 14.41 6.40 -9.20
C SER A 139 14.22 7.90 -8.99
N ASN A 140 14.81 8.44 -7.90
CA ASN A 140 14.62 9.84 -7.50
C ASN A 140 15.26 10.87 -8.44
N ASP A 141 16.17 10.43 -9.31
CA ASP A 141 16.83 11.24 -10.33
C ASP A 141 16.02 11.35 -11.63
N VAL A 142 14.96 10.55 -11.80
CA VAL A 142 14.09 10.63 -12.98
C VAL A 142 13.38 11.98 -12.99
N THR A 143 13.40 12.64 -14.14
CA THR A 143 12.80 13.97 -14.35
C THR A 143 11.59 13.91 -15.28
N HIS A 144 11.55 12.93 -16.19
CA HIS A 144 10.54 12.79 -17.22
C HIS A 144 10.10 11.33 -17.32
N CYS A 145 8.83 11.11 -17.66
CA CYS A 145 8.28 9.82 -18.02
C CYS A 145 7.67 9.91 -19.42
N ILE A 146 8.16 9.10 -20.35
CA ILE A 146 7.55 8.93 -21.67
C ILE A 146 6.62 7.73 -21.60
N ALA A 147 5.33 7.96 -21.86
CA ALA A 147 4.31 6.95 -21.72
C ALA A 147 3.58 6.68 -23.04
N LYS A 148 3.40 5.40 -23.35
CA LYS A 148 2.50 4.90 -24.40
C LYS A 148 1.26 4.30 -23.74
N GLY A 149 0.22 5.12 -23.63
CA GLY A 149 -1.04 4.77 -22.93
C GLY A 149 -0.98 4.92 -21.40
N ARG A 150 -2.08 4.54 -20.74
CA ARG A 150 -2.25 4.64 -19.28
C ARG A 150 -1.59 3.45 -18.59
N THR A 151 -0.49 3.68 -17.89
CA THR A 151 0.21 2.65 -17.11
C THR A 151 0.34 3.06 -15.64
N ALA A 152 0.51 2.09 -14.74
CA ALA A 152 0.75 2.38 -13.33
C ALA A 152 2.03 3.22 -13.11
N LYS A 153 3.07 3.05 -13.94
CA LYS A 153 4.29 3.87 -13.84
C LYS A 153 4.04 5.32 -14.26
N MET A 154 3.24 5.53 -15.31
CA MET A 154 2.82 6.88 -15.74
C MET A 154 2.07 7.60 -14.62
N LEU A 155 1.11 6.91 -13.97
CA LEU A 155 0.35 7.50 -12.86
C LEU A 155 1.24 7.84 -11.66
N LYS A 156 2.21 6.97 -11.31
CA LYS A 156 3.23 7.30 -10.29
C LYS A 156 4.07 8.51 -10.68
N ALA A 157 4.45 8.64 -11.95
CA ALA A 157 5.21 9.77 -12.44
C ALA A 157 4.43 11.08 -12.30
N LEU A 158 3.13 11.09 -12.62
CA LEU A 158 2.25 12.25 -12.40
C LEU A 158 2.20 12.63 -10.91
N LEU A 159 1.96 11.66 -10.03
CA LEU A 159 1.85 11.89 -8.59
C LEU A 159 3.17 12.37 -7.96
N ALA A 160 4.30 11.90 -8.49
CA ALA A 160 5.63 12.35 -8.10
C ALA A 160 5.98 13.74 -8.65
N GLY A 161 5.10 14.35 -9.46
CA GLY A 161 5.34 15.64 -10.08
C GLY A 161 6.46 15.61 -11.12
N LEU A 162 6.61 14.50 -11.85
CA LEU A 162 7.45 14.43 -13.04
C LEU A 162 6.72 14.98 -14.26
N TRP A 163 7.49 15.35 -15.28
CA TRP A 163 6.92 15.61 -16.60
C TRP A 163 6.48 14.29 -17.24
N VAL A 164 5.21 14.20 -17.61
CA VAL A 164 4.67 13.07 -18.38
C VAL A 164 4.44 13.52 -19.81
N MET A 165 5.15 12.88 -20.73
CA MET A 165 5.22 13.25 -22.14
C MET A 165 4.80 12.06 -23.01
N LYS A 166 4.44 12.34 -24.26
CA LYS A 166 4.30 11.33 -25.30
C LYS A 166 5.61 11.16 -26.08
N GLU A 167 5.71 10.10 -26.88
CA GLU A 167 6.92 9.79 -27.66
C GLU A 167 7.26 10.86 -28.70
N GLU A 168 6.26 11.58 -29.22
CA GLU A 168 6.45 12.62 -30.24
C GLU A 168 7.29 13.79 -29.74
N TRP A 169 7.37 13.99 -28.41
CA TRP A 169 8.26 14.98 -27.84
C TRP A 169 9.73 14.64 -28.09
N ILE A 170 10.12 13.36 -28.00
CA ILE A 170 11.48 12.92 -28.24
C ILE A 170 11.81 12.96 -29.73
N THR A 171 10.90 12.50 -30.60
CA THR A 171 11.13 12.52 -32.05
C THR A 171 11.27 13.94 -32.57
N LYS A 172 10.42 14.87 -32.12
CA LYS A 172 10.53 16.31 -32.46
C LYS A 172 11.77 16.96 -31.84
N SER A 173 12.14 16.59 -30.61
CA SER A 173 13.39 17.07 -30.02
C SER A 173 14.62 16.61 -30.81
N LYS A 174 14.61 15.37 -31.31
CA LYS A 174 15.67 14.81 -32.15
C LYS A 174 15.81 15.59 -33.45
N SER A 175 14.71 15.90 -34.14
CA SER A 175 14.75 16.68 -35.38
C SER A 175 15.28 18.10 -35.17
N GLU A 176 15.05 18.69 -34.00
CA GLU A 176 15.50 20.03 -33.62
C GLU A 176 16.91 20.05 -33.00
N GLY A 177 17.54 18.87 -32.82
CA GLY A 177 18.86 18.73 -32.21
C GLY A 177 18.93 19.15 -30.73
N LYS A 178 17.79 19.34 -30.06
CA LYS A 178 17.72 19.74 -28.64
C LYS A 178 16.38 19.35 -28.01
N PHE A 179 16.35 19.16 -26.69
CA PHE A 179 15.09 18.95 -25.97
C PHE A 179 14.17 20.18 -26.11
N LEU A 180 12.96 19.95 -26.61
CA LEU A 180 11.92 20.96 -26.71
C LEU A 180 11.31 21.29 -25.34
N SER A 181 10.65 22.45 -25.25
CA SER A 181 10.01 22.92 -24.01
C SER A 181 8.94 21.94 -23.53
N GLU A 182 9.04 21.50 -22.27
CA GLU A 182 8.14 20.49 -21.73
C GLU A 182 6.69 20.96 -21.64
N ALA A 183 6.49 22.24 -21.31
CA ALA A 183 5.17 22.83 -21.10
C ALA A 183 4.27 22.78 -22.35
N GLN A 184 4.86 22.71 -23.55
CA GLN A 184 4.13 22.63 -24.81
C GLN A 184 3.79 21.18 -25.22
N HIS A 185 4.48 20.20 -24.65
CA HIS A 185 4.47 18.81 -25.13
C HIS A 185 4.02 17.78 -24.10
N GLY A 186 3.89 18.17 -22.84
CA GLY A 186 3.35 17.28 -21.83
C GLY A 186 2.78 17.99 -20.63
N ARG A 187 2.61 17.23 -19.56
CA ARG A 187 1.95 17.70 -18.34
C ARG A 187 2.76 17.35 -17.12
N ARG A 188 2.66 18.22 -16.12
CA ARG A 188 3.28 18.04 -14.81
C ARG A 188 2.30 18.52 -13.76
N VAL A 189 2.12 17.71 -12.73
CA VAL A 189 1.34 18.09 -11.56
C VAL A 189 2.24 18.87 -10.60
N GLY A 190 1.68 19.87 -9.93
CA GLY A 190 2.34 20.54 -8.80
C GLY A 190 2.75 19.55 -7.70
N ARG A 191 3.49 20.03 -6.70
CA ARG A 191 4.00 19.16 -5.64
C ARG A 191 2.84 18.51 -4.87
N ARG A 192 2.92 17.18 -4.72
CA ARG A 192 2.11 16.34 -3.81
C ARG A 192 0.60 16.61 -3.89
N PRO A 193 -0.07 16.15 -4.97
CA PRO A 193 -1.50 16.41 -5.18
C PRO A 193 -2.42 15.90 -4.05
N PHE A 194 -1.93 15.00 -3.20
CA PHE A 194 -2.68 14.39 -2.11
C PHE A 194 -2.23 14.83 -0.71
N GLU A 195 -1.36 15.84 -0.57
CA GLU A 195 -0.76 16.24 0.73
C GLU A 195 -1.76 16.50 1.87
N ARG A 196 -2.99 16.91 1.54
CA ARG A 196 -4.07 17.17 2.51
C ARG A 196 -5.21 16.16 2.45
N MET A 197 -4.99 15.04 1.77
CA MET A 197 -6.00 14.00 1.59
C MET A 197 -5.71 12.81 2.51
N ALA A 198 -6.74 12.43 3.26
CA ALA A 198 -6.79 11.18 4.02
C ALA A 198 -7.70 10.19 3.29
N PHE A 199 -7.18 8.99 3.04
CA PHE A 199 -7.86 7.91 2.33
C PHE A 199 -8.17 6.77 3.29
N TYR A 200 -9.44 6.36 3.36
CA TYR A 200 -9.85 5.13 4.01
C TYR A 200 -10.12 4.05 2.96
N LEU A 201 -9.68 2.81 3.21
CA LEU A 201 -9.95 1.68 2.32
C LEU A 201 -10.97 0.77 3.01
N THR A 202 -12.17 0.59 2.43
CA THR A 202 -13.17 -0.27 3.05
C THR A 202 -12.70 -1.73 3.07
N PRO A 203 -13.16 -2.54 4.05
CA PRO A 203 -12.90 -3.97 4.04
C PRO A 203 -13.40 -4.65 2.76
N ALA A 204 -14.54 -4.21 2.20
CA ALA A 204 -15.06 -4.78 0.96
C ALA A 204 -14.19 -4.44 -0.24
N PHE A 205 -13.68 -3.19 -0.37
CA PHE A 205 -12.68 -2.86 -1.38
C PHE A 205 -11.45 -3.75 -1.25
N GLY A 206 -10.96 -3.96 -0.02
CA GLY A 206 -9.84 -4.85 0.26
C GLY A 206 -10.07 -6.30 -0.23
N LYS A 207 -11.27 -6.84 -0.02
CA LYS A 207 -11.67 -8.19 -0.49
C LYS A 207 -11.80 -8.25 -2.01
N GLU A 208 -12.50 -7.31 -2.64
CA GLU A 208 -12.65 -7.23 -4.10
C GLU A 208 -11.29 -7.04 -4.81
N ALA A 209 -10.43 -6.22 -4.22
CA ALA A 209 -9.06 -6.01 -4.68
C ALA A 209 -8.25 -7.31 -4.61
N HIS A 210 -8.30 -8.05 -3.49
CA HIS A 210 -7.60 -9.33 -3.37
C HIS A 210 -8.07 -10.37 -4.39
N GLY A 211 -9.38 -10.42 -4.67
CA GLY A 211 -9.94 -11.34 -5.67
C GLY A 211 -9.48 -11.05 -7.09
N ARG A 212 -9.28 -9.77 -7.46
CA ARG A 212 -8.83 -9.38 -8.80
C ARG A 212 -7.31 -9.39 -8.95
N ASN A 213 -6.61 -8.76 -8.01
CA ASN A 213 -5.16 -8.65 -7.99
C ASN A 213 -4.68 -8.39 -6.55
N PRO A 214 -4.01 -9.35 -5.90
CA PRO A 214 -3.51 -9.20 -4.53
C PRO A 214 -2.62 -7.97 -4.31
N GLN A 215 -1.99 -7.45 -5.36
CA GLN A 215 -1.13 -6.26 -5.28
C GLN A 215 -1.90 -4.93 -5.39
N LEU A 216 -3.21 -4.96 -5.68
CA LEU A 216 -3.99 -3.74 -5.93
C LEU A 216 -4.06 -2.82 -4.71
N VAL A 217 -4.30 -3.39 -3.52
CA VAL A 217 -4.30 -2.63 -2.26
C VAL A 217 -2.92 -2.00 -2.04
N LYS A 218 -1.84 -2.76 -2.25
CA LYS A 218 -0.47 -2.26 -2.13
C LYS A 218 -0.17 -1.15 -3.14
N LEU A 219 -0.64 -1.29 -4.37
CA LEU A 219 -0.49 -0.30 -5.43
C LEU A 219 -1.26 0.99 -5.10
N CYS A 220 -2.50 0.87 -4.63
CA CYS A 220 -3.32 1.98 -4.16
C CYS A 220 -2.62 2.77 -3.04
N LYS A 221 -2.19 2.07 -1.97
CA LYS A 221 -1.42 2.69 -0.87
C LYS A 221 -0.13 3.34 -1.38
N SER A 222 0.53 2.74 -2.37
CA SER A 222 1.71 3.33 -3.00
C SER A 222 1.38 4.62 -3.76
N PHE A 223 0.26 4.72 -4.47
CA PHE A 223 -0.16 5.95 -5.15
C PHE A 223 -0.48 7.05 -4.13
N VAL A 224 -1.27 6.74 -3.12
CA VAL A 224 -1.61 7.68 -2.02
C VAL A 224 -0.32 8.25 -1.41
N LYS A 225 0.63 7.37 -1.04
CA LYS A 225 1.92 7.76 -0.46
C LYS A 225 2.77 8.62 -1.39
N ILE A 226 2.89 8.27 -2.67
CA ILE A 226 3.68 9.04 -3.65
C ILE A 226 3.08 10.43 -3.86
N GLY A 227 1.74 10.52 -3.90
CA GLY A 227 1.03 11.79 -3.99
C GLY A 227 1.11 12.64 -2.71
N GLY A 228 1.70 12.13 -1.63
CA GLY A 228 1.81 12.80 -0.33
C GLY A 228 0.61 12.64 0.59
N GLY A 229 -0.38 11.81 0.23
CA GLY A 229 -1.54 11.54 1.06
C GLY A 229 -1.29 10.48 2.13
N ASN A 230 -2.25 10.35 3.04
CA ASN A 230 -2.20 9.39 4.13
C ASN A 230 -3.35 8.39 4.01
N THR A 231 -3.06 7.13 4.37
CA THR A 231 -4.11 6.12 4.55
C THR A 231 -4.46 6.00 6.02
N ILE A 232 -5.73 5.97 6.36
CA ILE A 232 -6.23 5.88 7.73
C ILE A 232 -7.10 4.62 7.91
N ASP A 233 -7.30 4.22 9.16
CA ASP A 233 -8.02 2.98 9.51
C ASP A 233 -9.50 3.20 9.87
N SER A 234 -9.97 4.45 9.88
CA SER A 234 -11.35 4.81 10.22
C SER A 234 -11.97 5.72 9.15
N PRO A 235 -13.25 5.54 8.78
CA PRO A 235 -13.93 6.38 7.81
C PRO A 235 -14.21 7.81 8.32
N SER A 236 -14.29 8.04 9.63
CA SER A 236 -14.69 9.35 10.19
C SER A 236 -13.67 10.48 9.94
N GLY A 237 -12.40 10.15 9.74
CA GLY A 237 -11.34 11.10 9.40
C GLY A 237 -11.03 11.18 7.90
N ALA A 238 -11.78 10.47 7.06
CA ALA A 238 -11.45 10.32 5.65
C ALA A 238 -11.93 11.51 4.82
N THR A 239 -11.07 12.00 3.94
CA THR A 239 -11.47 12.91 2.85
C THR A 239 -12.01 12.14 1.65
N HIS A 240 -11.50 10.92 1.46
CA HIS A 240 -11.84 10.03 0.36
C HIS A 240 -11.95 8.61 0.90
N VAL A 241 -12.93 7.84 0.41
CA VAL A 241 -13.12 6.44 0.78
C VAL A 241 -13.04 5.58 -0.47
N PHE A 242 -12.12 4.61 -0.47
CA PHE A 242 -12.10 3.56 -1.47
C PHE A 242 -13.18 2.54 -1.17
N VAL A 243 -14.11 2.38 -2.10
CA VAL A 243 -15.27 1.49 -1.97
C VAL A 243 -15.21 0.37 -3.01
N ALA A 244 -15.80 -0.77 -2.67
CA ALA A 244 -16.11 -1.81 -3.65
C ALA A 244 -17.18 -1.34 -4.64
N LYS A 245 -17.29 -1.99 -5.80
CA LYS A 245 -18.32 -1.65 -6.79
C LYS A 245 -19.72 -1.84 -6.16
N GLY A 246 -20.47 -0.75 -6.01
CA GLY A 246 -21.81 -0.73 -5.43
C GLY A 246 -21.91 -0.42 -3.93
N GLU A 247 -20.79 -0.23 -3.21
CA GLU A 247 -20.75 0.02 -1.75
C GLU A 247 -20.92 1.51 -1.35
N GLY A 248 -21.10 2.42 -2.31
CA GLY A 248 -20.97 3.88 -2.08
C GLY A 248 -21.96 4.56 -1.13
N ALA A 249 -22.97 3.86 -0.59
CA ALA A 249 -23.96 4.45 0.31
C ALA A 249 -23.45 4.56 1.76
N GLY A 250 -23.61 5.73 2.39
CA GLY A 250 -23.40 5.91 3.84
C GLY A 250 -22.11 6.59 4.28
N PHE A 251 -21.22 6.97 3.35
CA PHE A 251 -20.04 7.78 3.68
C PHE A 251 -20.32 9.28 3.49
N HIS A 252 -19.87 10.11 4.43
CA HIS A 252 -20.04 11.58 4.36
C HIS A 252 -19.02 12.30 3.46
N CYS A 253 -18.12 11.55 2.81
CA CYS A 253 -17.02 12.06 2.01
C CYS A 253 -17.02 11.45 0.61
N LYS A 254 -16.10 11.89 -0.26
CA LYS A 254 -16.03 11.43 -1.65
C LYS A 254 -15.68 9.94 -1.72
N THR A 255 -16.56 9.14 -2.30
CA THR A 255 -16.32 7.72 -2.56
C THR A 255 -15.63 7.55 -3.91
N LEU A 256 -14.63 6.67 -3.97
CA LEU A 256 -13.89 6.33 -5.18
C LEU A 256 -13.84 4.82 -5.31
N ASP A 257 -14.25 4.28 -6.47
CA ASP A 257 -13.80 2.95 -6.86
C ASP A 257 -12.39 3.02 -7.45
N TRP A 258 -11.84 1.87 -7.85
CA TRP A 258 -10.50 1.82 -8.43
C TRP A 258 -10.37 2.65 -9.70
N GLU A 259 -11.34 2.57 -10.62
CA GLU A 259 -11.26 3.25 -11.91
C GLU A 259 -11.42 4.76 -11.77
N SER A 260 -12.38 5.20 -10.96
CA SER A 260 -12.58 6.62 -10.60
C SER A 260 -11.34 7.22 -9.94
N PHE A 261 -10.59 6.44 -9.16
CA PHE A 261 -9.31 6.87 -8.60
C PHE A 261 -8.22 7.04 -9.66
N LEU A 262 -8.14 6.13 -10.65
CA LEU A 262 -7.17 6.28 -11.75
C LEU A 262 -7.50 7.51 -12.61
N GLU A 263 -8.78 7.72 -12.93
CA GLU A 263 -9.24 8.91 -13.64
C GLU A 263 -8.95 10.20 -12.86
N MET A 264 -9.15 10.18 -11.54
CA MET A 264 -8.81 11.30 -10.67
C MET A 264 -7.31 11.66 -10.76
N ILE A 265 -6.42 10.68 -10.83
CA ILE A 265 -4.97 10.90 -10.99
C ILE A 265 -4.66 11.41 -12.40
N GLU A 266 -5.28 10.84 -13.43
CA GLU A 266 -4.99 11.18 -14.83
C GLU A 266 -5.40 12.62 -15.17
N ASN A 267 -6.47 13.10 -14.56
CA ASN A 267 -6.98 14.47 -14.67
C ASN A 267 -6.24 15.48 -13.77
N LEU A 268 -5.18 15.06 -13.07
CA LEU A 268 -4.34 16.03 -12.35
C LEU A 268 -3.60 16.92 -13.34
N GLY A 269 -3.75 18.24 -13.19
CA GLY A 269 -3.04 19.25 -13.98
C GLY A 269 -3.74 19.66 -15.29
N THR A 270 -4.84 19.03 -15.68
CA THR A 270 -5.67 19.48 -16.81
C THR A 270 -6.63 20.62 -16.42
N ASP A 271 -6.99 20.73 -15.15
CA ASP A 271 -8.03 21.64 -14.65
C ASP A 271 -7.62 23.10 -14.40
N ASN A 272 -6.39 23.48 -14.70
CA ASN A 272 -5.89 24.85 -14.42
C ASN A 272 -6.61 25.95 -15.21
N LYS A 273 -7.53 25.62 -16.12
CA LYS A 273 -8.40 26.61 -16.81
C LYS A 273 -9.80 26.77 -16.20
N LYS A 274 -10.23 25.95 -15.24
CA LYS A 274 -11.63 26.00 -14.74
C LYS A 274 -11.83 25.98 -13.23
N ARG A 275 -10.82 25.68 -12.41
CA ARG A 275 -10.98 25.73 -10.94
C ARG A 275 -10.84 27.14 -10.39
N ASN A 276 -11.83 27.97 -10.68
CA ASN A 276 -12.22 29.07 -9.80
C ASN A 276 -13.34 28.52 -8.88
N VAL A 277 -13.04 28.41 -7.58
CA VAL A 277 -14.02 28.47 -6.48
C VAL A 277 -15.04 27.32 -6.36
N GLU A 278 -14.59 26.10 -6.02
CA GLU A 278 -15.40 25.19 -5.19
C GLU A 278 -14.48 24.48 -4.18
N THR A 279 -13.98 25.25 -3.21
CA THR A 279 -13.49 24.65 -1.98
C THR A 279 -14.68 24.01 -1.29
N CYS A 280 -14.63 22.67 -1.10
CA CYS A 280 -15.51 21.95 -0.20
C CYS A 280 -15.63 22.73 1.11
N SER A 281 -16.76 23.41 1.26
CA SER A 281 -17.11 24.10 2.48
C SER A 281 -17.20 23.02 3.54
N THR A 282 -16.30 23.05 4.52
CA THR A 282 -16.41 22.19 5.69
C THR A 282 -17.80 22.39 6.29
N PRO A 283 -18.58 21.32 6.53
CA PRO A 283 -19.89 21.45 7.14
C PRO A 283 -19.69 22.08 8.53
N ASN A 284 -20.29 23.25 8.72
CA ASN A 284 -20.22 24.01 9.96
C ASN A 284 -20.80 23.15 11.11
N PRO A 285 -20.00 22.79 12.14
CA PRO A 285 -20.43 21.84 13.18
C PRO A 285 -21.51 22.38 14.13
N LYS A 286 -22.03 23.60 13.91
CA LYS A 286 -22.99 24.25 14.81
C LYS A 286 -24.48 23.96 14.55
N ARG A 287 -24.85 23.08 13.61
CA ARG A 287 -26.28 22.87 13.24
C ARG A 287 -26.93 21.54 13.67
N ALA A 288 -26.31 20.76 14.54
CA ALA A 288 -26.84 19.47 15.01
C ALA A 288 -27.54 19.51 16.39
N ARG A 289 -28.16 20.63 16.78
CA ARG A 289 -28.99 20.72 17.99
C ARG A 289 -30.23 21.55 17.73
N GLN A 290 -31.25 20.95 17.12
CA GLN A 290 -32.66 21.35 17.22
C GLN A 290 -33.48 20.27 16.50
N GLY A 291 -34.20 19.44 17.26
CA GLY A 291 -35.05 18.39 16.71
C GLY A 291 -35.21 17.18 17.62
N ALA A 292 -35.52 17.40 18.89
CA ALA A 292 -36.15 16.40 19.76
C ALA A 292 -37.15 17.16 20.64
N VAL A 293 -38.40 17.19 20.17
CA VAL A 293 -39.61 17.43 20.96
C VAL A 293 -40.59 16.36 20.52
#